data_AF-A0AAW1AX31-F1
#
_entry.id   AF-A0AAW1AX31-F1
#
_cell.length_a   1.000
_cell.length_b   1.000
_cell.length_c   1.000
_cell.angle_alpha   90.00
_cell.angle_beta   90.00
_cell.angle_gamma   90.00
#
_symmetry.space_group_name_H-M   'P 1'
#
loop_
_entity.id
_entity.type
_entity.pdbx_description
1 polymer ?
#
loop_
_entity_poly.entity_id
_entity_poly.type
_entity_poly.pdbx_seq_one_letter_code
_entity_poly.pdbx_strand_id
1 'polypeptide(L)'
;MGLKAKVQPLMEETPVRVAVRIRPLLPKEKLHGHQTCLQGDPEKKEVTLGHSQRFQFETIFTETSDQVSVYATCVQPLVEAFLEGFNVTVFAYGQTGSGKTYTIGEARVCKSTGFLA
;
A
#
# COMPACT_ATOMS: atom_id res chain seq x y z
N MET A 1 33.26 37.61 -15.16
CA MET A 1 33.08 36.14 -15.08
C MET A 1 32.96 35.76 -13.61
N GLY A 2 31.75 35.80 -13.06
CA GLY A 2 31.46 35.35 -11.69
C GLY A 2 30.74 34.02 -11.77
N LEU A 3 31.29 32.99 -11.15
CA LEU A 3 30.68 31.67 -11.02
C LEU A 3 29.35 31.84 -10.26
N LYS A 4 28.23 31.75 -10.98
CA LYS A 4 26.92 31.57 -10.34
C LYS A 4 26.95 30.20 -9.67
N ALA A 5 27.03 30.18 -8.35
CA ALA A 5 26.74 28.98 -7.58
C ALA A 5 25.36 28.47 -8.04
N LYS A 6 25.31 27.24 -8.53
CA LYS A 6 24.04 26.51 -8.66
C LYS A 6 23.49 26.41 -7.25
N VAL A 7 22.47 27.20 -6.94
CA VAL A 7 21.62 26.96 -5.77
C VAL A 7 21.03 25.57 -6.00
N GLN A 8 21.54 24.59 -5.28
CA GLN A 8 20.90 23.28 -5.20
C GLN A 8 19.49 23.54 -4.66
N PRO A 9 18.44 23.02 -5.32
CA PRO A 9 17.10 23.22 -4.80
C PRO A 9 17.05 22.65 -3.38
N LEU A 10 16.44 23.43 -2.48
CA LEU A 10 16.13 23.04 -1.11
C LEU A 10 15.53 21.63 -1.17
N MET A 11 16.10 20.66 -0.45
CA MET A 11 15.56 19.30 -0.39
C MET A 11 14.08 19.39 -0.02
N GLU A 12 13.20 19.01 -0.94
CA GLU A 12 11.76 18.98 -0.73
C GLU A 12 11.46 17.76 0.14
N GLU A 13 11.11 17.97 1.41
CA GLU A 13 10.78 16.86 2.31
C GLU A 13 9.43 16.26 1.91
N THR A 14 9.46 15.01 1.46
CA THR A 14 8.23 14.28 1.09
C THR A 14 7.57 13.72 2.35
N PRO A 15 6.29 14.03 2.61
CA PRO A 15 5.58 13.48 3.76
C PRO A 15 5.40 11.96 3.63
N VAL A 16 5.19 11.29 4.76
CA VAL A 16 4.84 9.87 4.77
C VAL A 16 3.50 9.67 4.06
N ARG A 17 3.51 8.83 3.03
CA ARG A 17 2.30 8.45 2.28
C ARG A 17 1.60 7.28 2.96
N VAL A 18 0.28 7.39 3.11
CA VAL A 18 -0.53 6.38 3.80
C VAL A 18 -1.60 5.84 2.86
N ALA A 19 -1.51 4.54 2.58
CA ALA A 19 -2.51 3.81 1.85
C ALA A 19 -3.23 2.81 2.76
N VAL A 20 -4.55 2.73 2.64
CA VAL A 20 -5.36 1.74 3.35
C VAL A 20 -5.78 0.64 2.40
N ARG A 21 -5.67 -0.61 2.86
CA ARG A 21 -6.09 -1.77 2.11
C ARG A 21 -7.10 -2.60 2.90
N ILE A 22 -8.32 -2.66 2.38
CA ILE A 22 -9.42 -3.47 2.92
C ILE A 22 -9.36 -4.84 2.25
N ARG A 23 -9.16 -5.90 3.04
CA ARG A 23 -9.20 -7.27 2.51
C ARG A 23 -10.62 -7.81 2.46
N PRO A 24 -10.91 -8.76 1.55
CA PRO A 24 -12.15 -9.51 1.59
C PRO A 24 -12.38 -10.20 2.94
N LEU A 25 -13.65 -10.35 3.30
CA LEU A 25 -14.06 -11.19 4.42
C LEU A 25 -13.73 -12.66 4.13
N LEU A 26 -13.00 -13.31 5.04
CA LEU A 26 -12.55 -14.70 4.89
C LEU A 26 -13.74 -15.66 4.97
N PRO A 27 -13.66 -16.84 4.32
CA PRO A 27 -14.72 -17.85 4.41
C PRO A 27 -15.05 -18.24 5.85
N LYS A 28 -14.04 -18.39 6.71
CA LYS A 28 -14.23 -18.68 8.14
C LYS A 28 -14.99 -17.57 8.86
N GLU A 29 -14.79 -16.31 8.48
CA GLU A 29 -15.48 -15.18 9.12
C GLU A 29 -16.95 -15.15 8.72
N LYS A 30 -17.24 -15.41 7.44
CA LYS A 30 -18.61 -15.58 6.93
C LYS A 30 -19.34 -16.73 7.61
N LEU A 31 -18.67 -17.87 7.82
CA LEU A 31 -19.24 -19.04 8.49
C LEU A 31 -19.59 -18.78 9.96
N HIS A 32 -18.85 -17.91 10.65
CA HIS A 32 -19.18 -17.47 12.02
C HIS A 32 -20.19 -16.31 12.06
N GLY A 33 -20.77 -15.92 10.92
CA GLY A 33 -21.79 -14.88 10.85
C GLY A 33 -21.25 -13.45 10.97
N HIS A 34 -19.94 -13.23 10.79
CA HIS A 34 -19.39 -11.87 10.74
C HIS A 34 -19.84 -11.15 9.45
N GLN A 35 -20.03 -9.84 9.55
CA GLN A 35 -20.41 -8.98 8.44
C GLN A 35 -19.35 -7.89 8.22
N THR A 36 -19.29 -7.37 7.00
CA THR A 36 -18.42 -6.24 6.66
C THR A 36 -18.89 -5.00 7.43
N CYS A 37 -17.99 -4.39 8.21
CA CYS A 37 -18.24 -3.16 8.95
C CYS A 37 -17.48 -1.94 8.38
N LEU A 38 -16.74 -2.13 7.29
CA LEU A 38 -15.94 -1.11 6.62
C LEU A 38 -16.42 -0.90 5.20
N GLN A 39 -16.56 0.36 4.80
CA GLN A 39 -16.84 0.74 3.42
C GLN A 39 -15.75 1.70 2.94
N GLY A 40 -15.01 1.32 1.91
CA GLY A 40 -14.01 2.17 1.27
C GLY A 40 -14.57 2.84 0.01
N ASP A 41 -14.34 4.14 -0.11
CA ASP A 41 -14.62 4.94 -1.30
C ASP A 41 -13.30 5.50 -1.86
N PRO A 42 -12.70 4.84 -2.88
CA PRO A 42 -11.44 5.28 -3.47
C PRO A 42 -11.50 6.66 -4.13
N GLU A 43 -12.66 7.05 -4.67
CA GLU A 43 -12.83 8.35 -5.34
C GLU A 43 -12.84 9.48 -4.32
N LYS A 44 -13.58 9.29 -3.22
CA LYS A 44 -13.61 10.26 -2.11
C LYS A 44 -12.42 10.15 -1.17
N LYS A 45 -11.54 9.17 -1.36
CA LYS A 45 -10.40 8.92 -0.48
C LYS A 45 -10.84 8.74 0.98
N GLU A 46 -12.01 8.14 1.20
CA GLU A 46 -12.63 7.98 2.51
C GLU A 46 -12.93 6.52 2.86
N VAL A 47 -12.64 6.12 4.09
CA VAL A 47 -13.10 4.87 4.70
C VAL A 47 -14.14 5.19 5.76
N THR A 48 -15.32 4.57 5.66
CA THR A 48 -16.38 4.62 6.66
C THR A 48 -16.37 3.35 7.50
N LEU A 49 -16.28 3.49 8.83
CA LEU A 49 -16.45 2.44 9.82
C LEU A 49 -17.84 2.52 10.44
N GLY A 50 -18.60 1.42 10.34
CA GLY A 50 -19.99 1.37 10.76
C GLY A 50 -20.87 2.31 9.94
N HIS A 51 -21.58 3.22 10.61
CA HIS A 51 -22.53 4.13 9.96
C HIS A 51 -22.10 5.60 9.93
N SER A 52 -21.06 5.99 10.68
CA SER A 52 -20.78 7.42 10.92
C SER A 52 -19.31 7.80 11.02
N GLN A 53 -18.42 6.87 11.37
CA GLN A 53 -17.00 7.20 11.55
C GLN A 53 -16.29 7.20 10.21
N ARG A 54 -15.77 8.36 9.79
CA ARG A 54 -15.12 8.56 8.50
C ARG A 54 -13.66 8.93 8.69
N PHE A 55 -12.81 8.36 7.86
CA PHE A 55 -11.37 8.57 7.88
C PHE A 55 -10.87 8.80 6.46
N GLN A 56 -10.02 9.80 6.27
CA GLN A 56 -9.45 10.11 4.97
C GLN A 56 -8.00 9.62 4.86
N PHE A 57 -7.67 9.06 3.71
CA PHE A 57 -6.34 8.53 3.41
C PHE A 57 -5.93 8.89 1.98
N GLU A 58 -4.65 8.90 1.68
CA GLU A 58 -4.18 9.28 0.34
C GLU A 58 -4.69 8.31 -0.75
N THR A 59 -4.70 7.02 -0.41
CA THR A 59 -5.10 5.93 -1.31
C THR A 59 -5.90 4.89 -0.53
N ILE A 60 -6.96 4.40 -1.16
CA ILE A 60 -7.80 3.33 -0.61
C ILE A 60 -7.90 2.20 -1.62
N PHE A 61 -7.53 1.01 -1.19
CA PHE A 61 -7.73 -0.24 -1.88
C PHE A 61 -8.87 -1.00 -1.22
N THR A 62 -9.85 -1.41 -2.03
CA THR A 62 -11.02 -2.16 -1.56
C THR A 62 -10.78 -3.65 -1.67
N GLU A 63 -11.78 -4.45 -1.27
CA GLU A 63 -11.72 -5.91 -1.32
C GLU A 63 -11.43 -6.48 -2.73
N THR A 64 -11.71 -5.70 -3.78
CA THR A 64 -11.50 -6.09 -5.18
C THR A 64 -10.14 -5.67 -5.75
N SER A 65 -9.34 -4.90 -4.99
CA SER A 65 -8.03 -4.43 -5.46
C SER A 65 -6.99 -5.56 -5.48
N ASP A 66 -6.38 -5.77 -6.64
CA ASP A 66 -5.38 -6.79 -6.87
C ASP A 66 -3.96 -6.36 -6.42
N GLN A 67 -3.02 -7.31 -6.39
CA GLN A 67 -1.64 -7.02 -5.99
C GLN A 67 -0.93 -6.07 -6.96
N VAL A 68 -1.27 -6.15 -8.25
CA VAL A 68 -0.61 -5.36 -9.30
C VAL A 68 -0.97 -3.89 -9.15
N SER A 69 -2.24 -3.55 -8.94
CA SER A 69 -2.66 -2.15 -8.70
C SER A 69 -2.05 -1.58 -7.43
N VAL A 70 -1.98 -2.35 -6.34
CA VAL A 70 -1.33 -1.93 -5.09
C VAL A 70 0.16 -1.62 -5.31
N TYR A 71 0.88 -2.50 -6.02
CA TYR A 71 2.29 -2.30 -6.35
C TYR A 71 2.49 -1.06 -7.23
N ALA A 72 1.76 -0.96 -8.35
CA ALA A 72 1.89 0.14 -9.30
C ALA A 72 1.61 1.51 -8.66
N THR A 73 0.64 1.56 -7.74
CA THR A 73 0.26 2.82 -7.09
C THR A 73 1.22 3.21 -5.96
N CYS A 74 1.57 2.28 -5.07
CA CYS A 74 2.31 2.60 -3.85
C CYS A 74 3.82 2.39 -3.95
N VAL A 75 4.25 1.35 -4.69
CA VAL A 75 5.63 0.84 -4.62
C VAL A 75 6.43 1.27 -5.85
N GLN A 76 5.85 1.23 -7.04
CA GLN A 76 6.56 1.58 -8.27
C GLN A 76 7.21 2.98 -8.22
N PRO A 77 6.54 4.06 -7.77
CA PRO A 77 7.18 5.38 -7.66
C PRO A 77 8.32 5.41 -6.64
N LEU A 78 8.26 4.56 -5.60
CA LEU A 78 9.35 4.44 -4.62
C LEU A 78 10.55 3.69 -5.19
N VAL A 79 10.33 2.71 -6.06
CA VAL A 79 11.41 2.02 -6.77
C VAL A 79 12.13 2.99 -7.71
N GLU A 80 11.40 3.85 -8.40
CA GLU A 80 11.99 4.91 -9.24
C GLU A 80 12.85 5.86 -8.40
N ALA A 81 12.34 6.36 -7.26
CA ALA A 81 13.12 7.19 -6.33
C ALA A 81 14.34 6.45 -5.76
N PHE A 82 14.22 5.15 -5.48
CA PHE A 82 15.35 4.34 -5.03
C PHE A 82 16.47 4.29 -6.08
N LEU A 83 16.13 4.16 -7.37
CA LEU A 83 17.09 4.17 -8.48
C LEU A 83 17.78 5.54 -8.66
N GLU A 84 17.12 6.63 -8.23
CA GLU A 84 17.71 7.97 -8.19
C GLU A 84 18.65 8.19 -6.98
N GLY A 85 18.76 7.20 -6.09
CA GLY A 85 19.66 7.24 -4.93
C GLY A 85 18.98 7.64 -3.61
N PHE A 86 17.65 7.66 -3.55
CA PHE A 86 16.92 7.93 -2.31
C PHE A 86 16.72 6.65 -1.46
N ASN A 87 16.74 6.82 -0.15
CA ASN A 87 16.32 5.75 0.76
C ASN A 87 14.79 5.68 0.78
N VAL A 88 14.25 4.49 0.53
CA VAL A 88 12.80 4.25 0.56
C VAL A 88 12.48 3.14 1.53
N THR A 89 11.32 3.23 2.17
CA THR A 89 10.83 2.19 3.08
C THR A 89 9.34 2.02 2.90
N VAL A 90 8.92 0.77 2.74
CA VAL A 90 7.51 0.37 2.71
C VAL A 90 7.31 -0.66 3.80
N PHE A 91 6.31 -0.44 4.65
CA PHE A 91 5.92 -1.40 5.67
C PHE A 91 4.40 -1.56 5.68
N ALA A 92 3.94 -2.75 6.04
CA ALA A 92 2.52 -3.02 6.20
C ALA A 92 2.17 -3.05 7.69
N TYR A 93 1.12 -2.31 8.07
CA TYR A 93 0.64 -2.22 9.45
C TYR A 93 -0.80 -2.74 9.58
N GLY A 94 -1.15 -3.26 10.76
CA GLY A 94 -2.50 -3.73 11.08
C GLY A 94 -2.51 -4.97 11.98
N GLN A 95 -3.70 -5.38 12.43
CA GLN A 95 -3.87 -6.54 13.32
C GLN A 95 -3.42 -7.88 12.69
N THR A 96 -3.22 -8.91 13.51
CA THR A 96 -3.01 -10.28 13.02
C THR A 96 -4.18 -10.72 12.14
N GLY A 97 -3.87 -11.32 10.98
CA GLY A 97 -4.88 -11.73 9.99
C GLY A 97 -5.38 -10.60 9.05
N SER A 98 -4.87 -9.37 9.15
CA SER A 98 -5.29 -8.26 8.27
C SER A 98 -4.75 -8.34 6.83
N GLY A 99 -3.79 -9.21 6.55
CA GLY A 99 -3.21 -9.36 5.21
C GLY A 99 -1.86 -8.65 4.98
N LYS A 100 -1.14 -8.25 6.04
CA LYS A 100 0.22 -7.67 5.95
C LYS A 100 1.17 -8.53 5.11
N THR A 101 1.31 -9.81 5.47
CA THR A 101 2.18 -10.76 4.79
C THR A 101 1.74 -11.04 3.34
N TYR A 102 0.44 -11.05 3.08
CA TYR A 102 -0.11 -11.15 1.73
C TYR A 102 0.23 -9.92 0.87
N THR A 103 0.22 -8.73 1.49
CA THR A 103 0.53 -7.47 0.82
C THR A 103 2.01 -7.34 0.46
N ILE A 104 2.92 -7.67 1.39
CA ILE A 104 4.37 -7.58 1.16
C ILE A 104 4.91 -8.75 0.32
N GLY A 105 4.30 -9.94 0.40
CA GLY A 105 4.63 -11.09 -0.45
C GLY A 105 5.61 -12.10 0.17
N GLU A 106 6.10 -11.88 1.38
CA GLU A 106 7.23 -12.65 1.95
C GLU A 106 6.90 -14.08 2.44
N ALA A 107 5.63 -14.53 2.43
CA ALA A 107 5.28 -15.90 2.84
C ALA A 107 5.24 -16.94 1.71
N ARG A 108 5.58 -16.56 0.48
CA ARG A 108 5.81 -17.52 -0.61
C ARG A 108 7.25 -17.43 -1.05
N VAL A 109 8.14 -18.14 -0.33
CA VAL A 109 9.40 -18.58 -0.93
C VAL A 109 9.03 -19.28 -2.24
N CYS A 110 9.56 -18.76 -3.35
CA CYS A 110 9.50 -19.36 -4.66
C CYS A 110 9.80 -20.87 -4.51
N LYS A 111 8.81 -21.73 -4.75
CA LYS A 111 9.14 -23.11 -5.11
C LYS A 111 9.82 -22.98 -6.46
N SER A 112 11.13 -23.12 -6.46
CA SER A 112 12.00 -23.22 -7.63
C SER A 112 11.30 -23.96 -8.76
N THR A 113 10.70 -23.23 -9.69
CA THR A 113 10.46 -23.73 -11.04
C THR A 113 11.84 -23.81 -11.67
N GLY A 114 12.40 -25.01 -11.65
CA GLY A 114 13.64 -25.31 -12.34
C GLY A 114 13.54 -24.83 -13.78
N PHE A 115 14.56 -24.11 -14.21
CA PHE A 115 14.89 -23.95 -15.61
C PHE A 115 15.00 -25.36 -16.21
N LEU A 116 14.08 -25.70 -17.12
CA LEU A 116 14.35 -26.71 -18.13
C LEU A 116 15.19 -26.04 -19.20
N ALA A 117 16.49 -26.36 -19.20
CA ALA A 117 17.35 -26.35 -20.36
C ALA A 117 17.71 -27.81 -20.69
#